data_AF-A0A2C9KFX8-F1
#
_entry.id   AF-A0A2C9KFX8-F1
#
_cell.length_a   1.000
_cell.length_b   1.000
_cell.length_c   1.000
_cell.angle_alpha   90.00
_cell.angle_beta   90.00
_cell.angle_gamma   90.00
#
_symmetry.space_group_name_H-M   'P 1'
#
loop_
_entity.id
_entity.type
_entity.pdbx_description
1 polymer ?
#
loop_
_entity_poly.entity_id
_entity_poly.type
_entity_poly.pdbx_seq_one_letter_code
_entity_poly.pdbx_strand_id
1 'polypeptide(L)'
;MLQQANVIPYTIQCALPINMFNEKIFAFLWFWMFMVSIITVINFLYWVYKWAFGGLKYIYNVKKFLKAKGELVTEYDRLLAAKFGRQYLRRDGTFVLSVILNNSNEVVMGDLVSELWKLYRSKPMSKSDRAQGDVMYI
;
A
#
# COMPACT_ATOMS: atom_id res chain seq x y z
N MET A 1 -26.97 -77.36 -32.71
CA MET A 1 -25.90 -77.48 -31.69
C MET A 1 -25.20 -76.13 -31.62
N LEU A 2 -25.36 -75.40 -30.51
CA LEU A 2 -24.74 -74.10 -30.30
C LEU A 2 -23.24 -74.32 -30.03
N GLN A 3 -22.35 -73.81 -30.88
CA GLN A 3 -20.92 -73.75 -30.57
C GLN A 3 -20.73 -72.70 -29.47
N GLN A 4 -20.37 -73.14 -28.26
CA GLN A 4 -19.85 -72.27 -27.22
C GLN A 4 -18.46 -71.77 -27.67
N ALA A 5 -18.40 -70.62 -28.31
CA ALA A 5 -17.16 -69.87 -28.41
C ALA A 5 -16.86 -69.25 -27.04
N ASN A 6 -15.76 -69.66 -26.42
CA ASN A 6 -15.25 -69.08 -25.19
C ASN A 6 -14.87 -67.60 -25.43
N VAL A 7 -15.81 -66.69 -25.17
CA VAL A 7 -15.56 -65.23 -25.21
C VAL A 7 -14.70 -64.84 -24.03
N ILE A 8 -13.38 -64.71 -24.25
CA ILE A 8 -12.47 -64.12 -23.27
C ILE A 8 -12.80 -62.62 -23.21
N PRO A 9 -13.30 -62.07 -22.09
CA PRO A 9 -13.60 -60.66 -22.00
C PRO A 9 -12.29 -59.87 -21.97
N TYR A 10 -11.91 -59.29 -23.11
CA TYR A 10 -10.86 -58.29 -23.16
C TYR A 10 -11.50 -56.93 -22.89
N THR A 11 -11.12 -56.29 -21.79
CA THR A 11 -11.55 -54.91 -21.51
C THR A 11 -10.51 -53.96 -22.11
N ILE A 12 -10.88 -53.25 -23.18
CA ILE A 12 -10.06 -52.15 -23.68
C ILE A 12 -10.36 -50.94 -22.82
N GLN A 13 -9.35 -50.46 -22.10
CA GLN A 13 -9.46 -49.21 -21.35
C GLN A 13 -9.41 -48.04 -22.35
N CYS A 14 -10.57 -47.48 -22.68
CA CYS A 14 -10.67 -46.23 -23.40
C CYS A 14 -10.19 -45.09 -22.49
N ALA A 15 -8.89 -44.80 -22.50
CA ALA A 15 -8.39 -43.58 -21.89
C ALA A 15 -8.78 -42.40 -22.81
N LEU A 16 -9.73 -41.58 -22.37
CA LEU A 16 -10.15 -40.41 -23.13
C LEU A 16 -8.97 -39.42 -23.16
N PRO A 17 -8.34 -39.16 -24.32
CA PRO A 17 -7.12 -38.34 -24.39
C PRO A 17 -7.36 -36.92 -23.87
N ILE A 18 -8.60 -36.45 -23.91
CA ILE A 18 -9.03 -35.18 -23.30
C ILE A 18 -8.89 -35.16 -21.77
N ASN A 19 -9.16 -36.27 -21.07
CA ASN A 19 -9.06 -36.35 -19.62
C ASN A 19 -7.60 -36.33 -19.18
N MET A 20 -6.74 -37.06 -19.90
CA MET A 20 -5.31 -37.05 -19.66
C MET A 20 -4.68 -35.68 -19.99
N PHE A 21 -5.17 -35.01 -21.04
CA PHE A 21 -4.76 -33.63 -21.37
C PHE A 21 -5.16 -32.64 -20.26
N ASN A 22 -6.39 -32.77 -19.76
CA ASN A 22 -6.91 -31.95 -18.68
C ASN A 22 -6.09 -32.13 -17.39
N GLU A 23 -5.71 -33.35 -17.05
CA GLU A 23 -4.87 -33.65 -15.90
C GLU A 23 -3.52 -32.92 -15.94
N LYS A 24 -2.86 -32.86 -17.10
CA LYS A 24 -1.52 -32.24 -17.22
C LYS A 24 -1.58 -30.70 -17.26
N ILE A 25 -2.58 -30.10 -17.92
CA ILE A 25 -2.72 -28.64 -17.96
C ILE A 25 -3.15 -28.08 -16.60
N PHE A 26 -4.05 -28.76 -15.88
CA PHE A 26 -4.47 -28.34 -14.54
C PHE A 26 -3.32 -28.40 -13.54
N ALA A 27 -2.48 -29.44 -13.62
CA ALA A 27 -1.29 -29.51 -12.78
C ALA A 27 -0.36 -28.30 -13.00
N PHE A 28 -0.07 -27.95 -14.27
CA PHE A 28 0.75 -26.77 -14.59
C PHE A 28 0.13 -25.45 -14.09
N LEU A 29 -1.16 -25.23 -14.35
CA LEU A 29 -1.88 -24.04 -13.90
C LEU A 29 -1.94 -23.94 -12.37
N TRP A 30 -2.06 -25.06 -11.68
CA TRP A 30 -2.06 -25.10 -10.21
C TRP A 30 -0.72 -24.62 -9.64
N PHE A 31 0.40 -25.13 -10.16
CA PHE A 31 1.74 -24.64 -9.77
C PHE A 31 1.93 -23.16 -10.11
N TRP A 32 1.45 -22.72 -11.28
CA TRP A 32 1.50 -21.32 -11.68
C TRP A 32 0.72 -20.41 -10.72
N MET A 33 -0.52 -20.78 -10.39
CA MET A 33 -1.36 -20.03 -9.46
C MET A 33 -0.77 -20.00 -8.05
N PHE A 34 -0.15 -21.09 -7.61
CA PHE A 34 0.55 -21.12 -6.33
C PHE A 34 1.73 -20.14 -6.31
N MET A 35 2.54 -20.09 -7.37
CA MET A 35 3.64 -19.13 -7.50
C MET A 35 3.14 -17.68 -7.51
N VAL A 36 2.11 -17.37 -8.30
CA VAL A 36 1.49 -16.04 -8.34
C VAL A 36 0.92 -15.66 -6.96
N SER A 37 0.30 -16.60 -6.26
CA SER A 37 -0.21 -16.41 -4.91
C SER A 37 0.93 -16.05 -3.94
N ILE A 38 2.05 -16.78 -3.98
CA ILE A 38 3.22 -16.48 -3.13
C ILE A 38 3.74 -15.07 -3.42
N ILE A 39 3.93 -14.69 -4.69
CA ILE A 39 4.41 -13.36 -5.08
C ILE A 39 3.46 -12.28 -4.56
N THR A 40 2.16 -12.51 -4.67
CA THR A 40 1.13 -11.56 -4.19
C THR A 40 1.17 -11.41 -2.68
N VAL A 41 1.33 -12.51 -1.93
CA VAL A 41 1.48 -12.49 -0.48
C VAL A 41 2.74 -11.75 -0.06
N ILE A 42 3.88 -12.00 -0.72
CA ILE A 42 5.14 -11.27 -0.43
C ILE A 42 4.96 -9.78 -0.66
N ASN A 43 4.37 -9.38 -1.78
CA ASN A 43 4.08 -7.97 -2.07
C ASN A 43 3.17 -7.38 -0.99
N PHE A 44 2.08 -8.06 -0.65
CA PHE A 44 1.18 -7.63 0.41
C PHE A 44 1.90 -7.44 1.76
N LEU A 45 2.73 -8.39 2.17
CA LEU A 45 3.52 -8.29 3.40
C LEU A 45 4.51 -7.13 3.36
N TYR A 46 5.15 -6.87 2.22
CA TYR A 46 6.02 -5.70 2.04
C TYR A 46 5.26 -4.39 2.25
N TRP A 47 4.06 -4.26 1.67
CA TRP A 47 3.22 -3.07 1.85
C TRP A 47 2.74 -2.92 3.30
N VAL A 48 2.34 -4.02 3.95
CA VAL A 48 1.94 -4.01 5.36
C VAL A 48 3.10 -3.62 6.26
N TYR A 49 4.30 -4.15 6.01
CA TYR A 49 5.51 -3.75 6.74
C TYR A 49 5.81 -2.26 6.55
N LYS A 50 5.73 -1.76 5.31
CA LYS A 50 5.91 -0.34 5.00
C LYS A 50 4.85 0.54 5.67
N TRP A 51 3.61 0.08 5.76
CA TRP A 51 2.53 0.79 6.47
C TRP A 51 2.77 0.80 8.00
N ALA A 52 3.14 -0.33 8.58
CA ALA A 52 3.38 -0.46 10.02
C ALA A 52 4.60 0.34 10.51
N PHE A 53 5.71 0.31 9.77
CA PHE A 53 6.99 0.91 10.19
C PHE A 53 7.36 2.21 9.46
N GLY A 54 6.70 2.53 8.34
CA GLY A 54 7.05 3.69 7.51
C GLY A 54 6.57 5.04 8.03
N GLY A 55 5.53 5.08 8.88
CA GLY A 55 4.88 6.33 9.30
C GLY A 55 5.83 7.37 9.90
N LEU A 56 6.86 6.94 10.66
CA LEU A 56 7.84 7.83 11.29
C LEU A 56 8.78 8.49 10.27
N LYS A 57 9.22 7.75 9.24
CA LYS A 57 10.11 8.28 8.19
C LYS A 57 9.39 9.31 7.31
N TYR A 58 8.09 9.12 7.05
CA TYR A 58 7.32 10.05 6.22
C TYR A 58 7.06 11.39 6.92
N ILE A 59 6.83 11.40 8.24
CA ILE A 59 6.71 12.66 8.99
C ILE A 59 8.00 13.49 8.87
N TYR A 60 9.16 12.85 8.87
CA TYR A 60 10.45 13.52 8.64
C TYR A 60 10.54 14.11 7.23
N ASN A 61 10.17 13.34 6.21
CA ASN A 61 10.19 13.82 4.81
C ASN A 61 9.21 14.99 4.58
N VAL A 62 8.00 14.93 5.15
CA VAL A 62 7.03 16.03 5.10
C VAL A 62 7.63 17.31 5.69
N LYS A 63 8.27 17.23 6.87
CA LYS A 63 8.97 18.39 7.46
C LYS A 63 10.08 18.94 6.55
N LYS A 64 10.80 18.07 5.84
CA LYS A 64 11.81 18.48 4.86
C LYS A 64 11.19 19.27 3.71
N PHE A 65 10.05 18.83 3.17
CA PHE A 65 9.35 19.53 2.09
C PHE A 65 8.82 20.91 2.54
N LEU A 66 8.23 21.01 3.74
CA LEU A 66 7.80 22.32 4.27
C LEU A 66 8.98 23.25 4.54
N LYS A 67 10.12 22.71 5.01
CA LYS A 67 11.35 23.49 5.21
C LYS A 67 11.89 24.02 3.88
N ALA A 68 11.88 23.19 2.83
CA ALA A 68 12.34 23.58 1.51
C ALA A 68 11.47 24.68 0.86
N LYS A 69 10.17 24.68 1.14
CA LYS A 69 9.22 25.73 0.72
C LYS A 69 9.31 27.02 1.57
N GLY A 70 10.11 27.04 2.64
CA GLY A 70 10.27 28.22 3.51
C GLY A 70 9.07 28.48 4.44
N GLU A 71 8.18 27.51 4.63
CA GLU A 71 6.95 27.69 5.42
C GLU A 71 7.16 27.57 6.94
N LEU A 72 8.37 27.21 7.38
CA LEU A 72 8.74 26.98 8.79
C LEU A 72 9.65 28.09 9.32
N VAL A 73 9.10 29.30 9.45
CA VAL A 73 9.86 30.49 9.86
C VAL A 73 10.01 30.55 11.38
N THR A 74 8.92 30.31 12.13
CA THR A 74 8.90 30.43 13.60
C THR A 74 9.00 29.06 14.30
N GLU A 75 9.51 29.01 15.53
CA GLU A 75 9.49 27.80 16.37
C GLU A 75 8.06 27.25 16.57
N TYR A 76 7.06 28.15 16.57
CA TYR A 76 5.64 27.79 16.59
C TYR A 76 5.23 26.96 15.38
N ASP A 77 5.64 27.39 14.17
CA ASP A 77 5.34 26.67 12.92
C ASP A 77 5.96 25.28 12.91
N ARG A 78 7.15 25.11 13.51
CA ARG A 78 7.80 23.80 13.65
C ARG A 78 7.00 22.86 14.56
N LEU A 79 6.45 23.39 15.65
CA LEU A 79 5.59 22.64 16.56
C LEU A 79 4.27 22.27 15.86
N LEU A 80 3.69 23.22 15.13
CA LEU A 80 2.46 23.06 14.38
C LEU A 80 2.63 22.06 13.21
N ALA A 81 3.79 22.04 12.55
CA ALA A 81 4.13 21.06 11.52
C ALA A 81 4.26 19.64 12.09
N ALA A 82 4.77 19.52 13.31
CA ALA A 82 4.80 18.25 14.01
C ALA A 82 3.39 17.76 14.44
N LYS A 83 2.46 18.69 14.73
CA LYS A 83 1.05 18.38 14.95
C LYS A 83 0.34 18.03 13.64
N PHE A 84 0.58 18.76 12.56
CA PHE A 84 0.08 18.44 11.22
C PHE A 84 0.44 17.02 10.79
N GLY A 85 1.72 16.64 10.88
CA GLY A 85 2.14 15.28 10.53
C GLY A 85 1.51 14.19 11.40
N ARG A 86 1.34 14.43 12.71
CA ARG A 86 0.86 13.40 13.66
C ARG A 86 -0.65 13.31 13.79
N GLN A 87 -1.34 14.46 13.83
CA GLN A 87 -2.77 14.56 14.12
C GLN A 87 -3.61 14.81 12.87
N TYR A 88 -3.14 15.62 11.92
CA TYR A 88 -3.91 15.94 10.71
C TYR A 88 -3.73 14.88 9.62
N LEU A 89 -2.49 14.59 9.23
CA LEU A 89 -2.18 13.55 8.24
C LEU A 89 -2.42 12.15 8.81
N ARG A 90 -2.14 11.93 10.10
CA ARG A 90 -2.19 10.61 10.76
C ARG A 90 -1.36 9.55 9.99
N ARG A 91 -1.41 8.29 10.45
CA ARG A 91 -0.72 7.19 9.77
C ARG A 91 -1.25 6.98 8.35
N ASP A 92 -2.55 7.04 8.15
CA ASP A 92 -3.17 6.75 6.85
C ASP A 92 -2.87 7.83 5.80
N GLY A 93 -2.94 9.12 6.16
CA GLY A 93 -2.57 10.20 5.23
C GLY A 93 -1.09 10.21 4.89
N THR A 94 -0.20 9.91 5.86
CA THR A 94 1.23 9.72 5.54
C THR A 94 1.49 8.55 4.59
N PHE A 95 0.71 7.47 4.69
CA PHE A 95 0.80 6.33 3.79
C PHE A 95 0.31 6.68 2.39
N VAL A 96 -0.83 7.35 2.24
CA VAL A 96 -1.34 7.78 0.93
C VAL A 96 -0.34 8.71 0.25
N LEU A 97 0.22 9.66 0.99
CA LEU A 97 1.27 10.55 0.48
C LEU A 97 2.54 9.80 0.06
N SER A 98 2.93 8.75 0.79
CA SER A 98 4.01 7.84 0.38
C SER A 98 3.70 7.12 -0.93
N VAL A 99 2.47 6.62 -1.09
CA VAL A 99 2.04 5.94 -2.32
C VAL A 99 2.11 6.90 -3.50
N ILE A 100 1.58 8.11 -3.35
CA ILE A 100 1.63 9.16 -4.38
C ILE A 100 3.09 9.47 -4.73
N LEU A 101 3.97 9.63 -3.74
CA LEU A 101 5.38 9.90 -3.96
C LEU A 101 6.12 8.77 -4.71
N ASN A 102 5.78 7.50 -4.48
CA ASN A 102 6.44 6.41 -5.25
C ASN A 102 5.99 6.40 -6.73
N ASN A 103 4.86 7.02 -7.04
CA ASN A 103 4.28 7.07 -8.39
C ASN A 103 4.46 8.44 -9.07
N SER A 104 4.98 9.45 -8.37
CA SER A 104 5.04 10.84 -8.83
C SER A 104 6.39 11.48 -8.48
N ASN A 105 6.73 12.59 -9.15
CA ASN A 105 7.94 13.34 -8.83
C ASN A 105 7.88 13.99 -7.43
N GLU A 106 9.06 14.10 -6.79
CA GLU A 106 9.23 14.77 -5.50
C GLU A 106 8.74 16.22 -5.48
N VAL A 107 8.80 16.92 -6.63
CA VAL A 107 8.33 18.31 -6.79
C VAL A 107 6.81 18.41 -6.59
N VAL A 108 6.04 17.53 -7.25
CA VAL A 108 4.57 17.49 -7.15
C VAL A 108 4.15 17.19 -5.71
N MET A 109 4.89 16.29 -5.05
CA MET A 109 4.65 15.97 -3.64
C MET A 109 4.89 17.19 -2.72
N GLY A 110 5.93 17.99 -2.99
CA GLY A 110 6.18 19.23 -2.28
C GLY A 110 5.05 20.25 -2.42
N ASP A 111 4.48 20.37 -3.63
CA ASP A 111 3.33 21.25 -3.88
C ASP A 111 2.06 20.76 -3.17
N LEU A 112 1.78 19.46 -3.25
CA LEU A 112 0.64 18.83 -2.58
C LEU A 112 0.71 19.03 -1.06
N VAL A 113 1.89 18.83 -0.47
CA VAL A 113 2.11 19.00 0.97
C VAL A 113 1.95 20.46 1.40
N SER A 114 2.46 21.42 0.62
CA SER A 114 2.27 22.86 0.88
C SER A 114 0.79 23.23 0.82
N GLU A 115 0.04 22.70 -0.14
CA GLU A 115 -1.39 22.98 -0.23
C GLU A 115 -2.18 22.36 0.94
N LEU A 116 -1.86 21.12 1.33
CA LEU A 116 -2.42 20.51 2.54
C LEU A 116 -2.09 21.30 3.80
N TRP A 117 -0.91 21.90 3.88
CA TRP A 117 -0.50 22.76 4.98
C TRP A 117 -1.30 24.07 5.04
N LYS A 118 -1.55 24.72 3.90
CA LYS A 118 -2.43 25.90 3.82
C LYS A 118 -3.85 25.56 4.24
N LEU A 119 -4.39 24.45 3.75
CA LEU A 119 -5.72 23.97 4.16
C LEU A 119 -5.80 23.69 5.66
N TYR A 120 -4.76 23.11 6.24
CA TYR A 120 -4.66 22.90 7.69
C TYR A 120 -4.71 24.23 8.46
N ARG A 121 -3.96 25.25 8.02
CA ARG A 121 -3.96 26.59 8.64
C ARG A 121 -5.27 27.35 8.43
N SER A 122 -6.01 27.07 7.36
CA SER A 122 -7.31 27.69 7.08
C SER A 122 -8.43 27.22 8.00
N LYS A 123 -8.31 26.01 8.59
CA LYS A 123 -9.31 25.50 9.54
C LYS A 123 -9.17 26.22 10.89
N PRO A 124 -10.28 26.50 11.60
CA PRO A 124 -10.21 27.14 12.91
C PRO A 124 -9.41 26.25 13.85
N MET A 125 -8.22 26.74 14.23
CA MET A 125 -7.32 26.06 15.16
C MET A 125 -8.06 25.69 16.45
N SER A 126 -7.82 24.46 16.92
CA SER A 126 -8.33 24.00 18.21
C SER A 126 -7.91 24.98 19.32
N LYS A 127 -8.76 25.17 20.34
CA LYS A 127 -8.49 26.13 21.44
C LYS A 127 -7.11 25.92 22.08
N SER A 128 -6.58 24.69 22.06
CA SER A 128 -5.23 24.34 22.53
C SER A 128 -4.09 24.91 21.68
N ASP A 129 -4.27 25.06 20.37
CA ASP A 129 -3.24 25.58 19.47
C ASP A 129 -3.13 27.11 19.56
N ARG A 130 -4.26 27.77 19.83
CA ARG A 130 -4.35 29.23 20.00
C ARG A 130 -3.57 29.70 21.24
N ALA A 131 -3.80 29.04 22.38
CA ALA A 131 -3.08 29.33 23.62
C ALA A 131 -1.56 29.11 23.52
N GLN A 132 -1.10 28.15 22.71
CA GLN A 132 0.33 27.91 22.49
C GLN A 132 0.99 28.98 21.60
N GLY A 133 0.21 29.59 20.70
CA GLY A 133 0.64 30.74 19.92
C GLY A 133 0.83 31.94 20.83
N ASP A 134 -0.17 32.27 21.63
CA ASP A 134 -0.13 33.45 22.51
C ASP A 134 1.05 33.43 23.49
N VAL A 135 1.45 32.26 24.02
CA VAL A 135 2.60 32.13 24.95
C VAL A 135 3.97 32.33 24.27
N MET A 136 4.08 32.09 22.96
CA MET A 136 5.37 32.17 22.25
C MET A 136 5.63 33.54 21.59
N TYR A 137 4.64 34.42 21.59
CA TYR A 137 4.73 35.79 21.07
C TYR A 137 4.79 36.84 22.20
N ILE A 138 4.91 36.39 23.46
CA ILE A 138 5.17 37.22 24.65
C ILE A 138 6.64 37.11 25.03
#